data_AF-A0A4P5W1M5-F1
#
_entry.id   AF-A0A4P5W1M5-F1
#
_cell.length_a   1.000
_cell.length_b   1.000
_cell.length_c   1.000
_cell.angle_alpha   90.00
_cell.angle_beta   90.00
_cell.angle_gamma   90.00
#
_symmetry.space_group_name_H-M   'P 1'
#
loop_
_entity.id
_entity.type
_entity.pdbx_description
1 polymer ?
#
loop_
_entity_poly.entity_id
_entity_poly.type
_entity_poly.pdbx_seq_one_letter_code
_entity_poly.pdbx_strand_id
1 'polypeptide(L)'
;MLHLFTLFACAPSETPADVSVEAAALAAEVDCSGAAGLFDDFAPEFDDAIERVEITRLIAQNYEELFGLTLRSASSVTSASDRAANALEIAARLEEAVRLTTDFPELAPGIFGFEQVEFTTARGATAAVPAFIDATGEAAAFVAEAERAFSLVELQFPPEYFGTLETCGFMLPELSDPAFDTDPVGGALLANVEEAQALVAAIEQADGAVEVWLEKMQGLAERSSSETLGDADRQKVQLRFERAVAKIDLVSGVATFNDYPIADGHLEARRTLTQPGAADGGMITIRLPDLRAARLGVDVAMIDVSTATGGRAAIDSIGDAIETVHDNQAHLDAVGAVLELEAGRLTIGE
;
A
#
# COMPACT_ATOMS: atom_id res chain seq x y z
N MET A 1 -34.75 87.89 1.45
CA MET A 1 -36.12 87.89 2.01
C MET A 1 -36.31 86.52 2.64
N LEU A 2 -36.18 86.39 3.97
CA LEU A 2 -37.29 86.32 4.95
C LEU A 2 -38.36 85.31 4.46
N HIS A 3 -38.64 84.16 5.09
CA HIS A 3 -38.72 83.76 6.51
C HIS A 3 -38.21 82.32 6.70
N LEU A 4 -37.58 81.87 7.80
CA LEU A 4 -37.84 81.97 9.26
C LEU A 4 -38.95 81.00 9.75
N PHE A 5 -38.59 80.22 10.79
CA PHE A 5 -39.37 79.30 11.67
C PHE A 5 -39.61 77.87 11.15
N THR A 6 -38.95 76.79 11.61
CA THR A 6 -38.64 76.22 12.95
C THR A 6 -39.83 75.88 13.86
N LEU A 7 -39.72 74.65 14.43
CA LEU A 7 -40.46 74.02 15.55
C LEU A 7 -41.64 73.14 15.08
N PHE A 8 -41.61 71.82 15.27
CA PHE A 8 -41.50 71.19 16.58
C PHE A 8 -40.61 69.95 16.60
N ALA A 9 -39.68 69.97 17.55
CA ALA A 9 -38.99 68.79 18.06
C ALA A 9 -39.95 67.95 18.91
N CYS A 10 -39.83 66.63 18.80
CA CYS A 10 -39.82 65.76 19.97
C CYS A 10 -39.07 64.48 19.60
N ALA A 11 -37.75 64.47 19.83
CA ALA A 11 -37.08 63.26 20.32
C ALA A 11 -37.28 63.26 21.86
N PRO A 12 -37.47 62.10 22.49
CA PRO A 12 -36.33 61.25 22.85
C PRO A 12 -36.71 59.76 22.64
N SER A 13 -35.87 58.73 22.59
CA SER A 13 -34.61 58.29 23.20
C SER A 13 -34.47 56.85 22.65
N GLU A 14 -33.35 56.25 22.24
CA GLU A 14 -32.02 56.10 22.81
C GLU A 14 -31.06 55.61 21.71
N THR A 15 -29.80 56.04 21.86
CA THR A 15 -28.46 55.51 21.48
C THR A 15 -28.24 54.23 20.63
N PRO A 16 -27.02 54.09 20.05
CA PRO A 16 -26.81 53.67 18.67
C PRO A 16 -26.27 52.24 18.52
N ALA A 17 -26.77 51.56 17.49
CA ALA A 17 -26.14 50.49 16.73
C ALA A 17 -27.06 50.34 15.49
N ASP A 18 -26.62 50.16 14.27
CA ASP A 18 -25.45 49.41 13.88
C ASP A 18 -25.15 49.69 12.41
N VAL A 19 -23.92 49.39 12.04
CA VAL A 19 -23.39 49.35 10.69
C VAL A 19 -23.97 48.12 9.97
N SER A 20 -25.27 48.11 9.69
CA SER A 20 -25.93 46.90 9.12
C SER A 20 -26.66 47.12 7.80
N VAL A 21 -26.62 48.32 7.21
CA VAL A 21 -27.33 48.59 5.95
C VAL A 21 -26.47 48.34 4.69
N GLU A 22 -25.16 48.11 4.84
CA GLU A 22 -24.26 47.74 3.73
C GLU A 22 -23.79 46.27 3.76
N ALA A 23 -24.46 45.40 4.52
CA ALA A 23 -24.28 43.93 4.45
C ALA A 23 -25.49 43.18 3.85
N ALA A 24 -26.54 43.90 3.44
CA ALA A 24 -27.77 43.31 2.91
C ALA A 24 -27.82 43.23 1.37
N ALA A 25 -26.70 43.45 0.68
CA ALA A 25 -26.61 43.42 -0.77
C ALA A 25 -25.53 42.43 -1.26
N LEU A 26 -25.70 41.14 -0.94
CA LEU A 26 -25.44 40.02 -1.87
C LEU A 26 -25.88 38.63 -1.33
N ALA A 27 -26.81 38.55 -0.37
CA ALA A 27 -27.53 37.29 -0.14
C ALA A 27 -28.60 37.17 -1.23
N ALA A 28 -28.26 36.56 -2.36
CA ALA A 28 -29.30 36.00 -3.20
C ALA A 28 -30.05 34.99 -2.32
N GLU A 29 -31.32 35.26 -2.03
CA GLU A 29 -32.21 34.31 -1.38
C GLU A 29 -32.20 33.05 -2.25
N VAL A 30 -31.62 31.95 -1.75
CA VAL A 30 -31.48 30.71 -2.52
C VAL A 30 -32.88 30.18 -2.78
N ASP A 31 -33.29 30.16 -4.05
CA ASP A 31 -34.61 29.68 -4.46
C ASP A 31 -34.63 28.15 -4.44
N CYS A 32 -35.21 27.58 -3.38
CA CYS A 32 -35.34 26.13 -3.21
C CYS A 32 -36.58 25.53 -3.91
N SER A 33 -37.38 26.32 -4.67
CA SER A 33 -38.66 25.85 -5.22
C SER A 33 -38.53 24.72 -6.26
N GLY A 34 -37.34 24.51 -6.83
CA GLY A 34 -37.02 23.41 -7.75
C GLY A 34 -36.06 22.34 -7.17
N ALA A 35 -35.55 22.53 -5.95
CA ALA A 35 -34.51 21.67 -5.39
C ALA A 35 -34.98 20.23 -5.15
N ALA A 36 -36.23 20.05 -4.70
CA ALA A 36 -36.80 18.71 -4.49
C ALA A 36 -36.95 17.92 -5.80
N GLY A 37 -37.41 18.56 -6.87
CA GLY A 37 -37.56 17.89 -8.17
C GLY A 37 -36.20 17.51 -8.78
N LEU A 38 -35.22 18.40 -8.67
CA LEU A 38 -33.84 18.09 -9.04
C LEU A 38 -33.28 16.92 -8.21
N PHE A 39 -33.47 16.92 -6.89
CA PHE A 39 -33.03 15.81 -6.04
C PHE A 39 -33.69 14.49 -6.43
N ASP A 40 -35.01 14.47 -6.63
CA ASP A 40 -35.76 13.26 -7.01
C ASP A 40 -35.35 12.72 -8.39
N ASP A 41 -34.99 13.60 -9.33
CA ASP A 41 -34.54 13.21 -10.67
C ASP A 41 -33.14 12.56 -10.65
N PHE A 42 -32.29 12.90 -9.68
CA PHE A 42 -30.85 12.62 -9.72
C PHE A 42 -30.32 11.73 -8.61
N ALA A 43 -30.92 11.76 -7.40
CA ALA A 43 -30.51 10.91 -6.29
C ALA A 43 -30.49 9.41 -6.65
N PRO A 44 -31.45 8.87 -7.43
CA PRO A 44 -31.41 7.46 -7.84
C PRO A 44 -30.19 7.10 -8.70
N GLU A 45 -29.73 7.99 -9.58
CA GLU A 45 -28.54 7.74 -10.41
C GLU A 45 -27.25 7.73 -9.58
N PHE A 46 -27.18 8.58 -8.55
CA PHE A 46 -26.10 8.57 -7.56
C PHE A 46 -26.13 7.31 -6.70
N ASP A 47 -27.29 6.93 -6.18
CA ASP A 47 -27.48 5.71 -5.39
C ASP A 47 -27.02 4.47 -6.17
N ASP A 48 -27.49 4.30 -7.40
CA ASP A 48 -27.12 3.19 -8.28
C ASP A 48 -25.60 3.17 -8.59
N ALA A 49 -24.99 4.35 -8.78
CA ALA A 49 -23.56 4.47 -9.06
C ALA A 49 -22.70 4.16 -7.82
N ILE A 50 -23.12 4.59 -6.64
CA ILE A 50 -22.47 4.31 -5.36
C ILE A 50 -22.57 2.82 -5.04
N GLU A 51 -23.77 2.24 -5.11
CA GLU A 51 -23.99 0.81 -4.89
C GLU A 51 -23.10 -0.04 -5.81
N ARG A 52 -22.97 0.37 -7.08
CA ARG A 52 -22.08 -0.30 -8.04
C ARG A 52 -20.61 -0.21 -7.64
N VAL A 53 -20.12 0.95 -7.19
CA VAL A 53 -18.73 1.09 -6.71
C VAL A 53 -18.51 0.24 -5.46
N GLU A 54 -19.44 0.25 -4.51
CA GLU A 54 -19.32 -0.50 -3.25
C GLU A 54 -19.30 -2.01 -3.49
N ILE A 55 -20.23 -2.53 -4.32
CA ILE A 55 -20.28 -3.97 -4.62
C ILE A 55 -19.04 -4.41 -5.41
N THR A 56 -18.57 -3.63 -6.39
CA THR A 56 -17.36 -4.00 -7.15
C THR A 56 -16.11 -4.00 -6.28
N ARG A 57 -15.99 -3.07 -5.32
CA ARG A 57 -14.90 -3.08 -4.33
C ARG A 57 -14.98 -4.30 -3.41
N LEU A 58 -16.18 -4.67 -2.96
CA LEU A 58 -16.39 -5.85 -2.13
C LEU A 58 -16.03 -7.15 -2.88
N ILE A 59 -16.37 -7.24 -4.18
CA ILE A 59 -15.95 -8.36 -5.04
C ILE A 59 -14.42 -8.40 -5.16
N ALA A 60 -13.78 -7.27 -5.43
CA ALA A 60 -12.32 -7.19 -5.55
C ALA A 60 -11.61 -7.63 -4.27
N GLN A 61 -12.06 -7.12 -3.12
CA GLN A 61 -11.55 -7.52 -1.81
C GLN A 61 -11.71 -9.03 -1.59
N ASN A 62 -12.89 -9.60 -1.87
CA ASN A 62 -13.09 -11.04 -1.70
C ASN A 62 -12.14 -11.87 -2.59
N TYR A 63 -11.84 -11.40 -3.81
CA TYR A 63 -10.86 -12.06 -4.69
C TYR A 63 -9.41 -11.93 -4.22
N GLU A 64 -9.02 -10.80 -3.64
CA GLU A 64 -7.71 -10.64 -3.01
C GLU A 64 -7.54 -11.58 -1.81
N GLU A 65 -8.58 -11.72 -1.00
CA GLU A 65 -8.59 -12.60 0.17
C GLU A 65 -8.52 -14.09 -0.24
N LEU A 66 -9.26 -14.46 -1.29
CA LEU A 66 -9.15 -15.77 -1.94
C LEU A 66 -7.74 -16.02 -2.52
N PHE A 67 -7.12 -15.01 -3.11
CA PHE A 67 -5.78 -15.11 -3.66
C PHE A 67 -4.74 -15.36 -2.57
N GLY A 68 -4.79 -14.59 -1.48
CA GLY A 68 -3.92 -14.77 -0.31
C GLY A 68 -4.03 -16.17 0.30
N LEU A 69 -5.25 -16.68 0.51
CA LEU A 69 -5.49 -18.05 0.96
C LEU A 69 -4.91 -19.11 0.02
N THR A 70 -5.01 -18.86 -1.29
CA THR A 70 -4.46 -19.74 -2.32
C THR A 70 -2.94 -19.76 -2.30
N LEU A 71 -2.28 -18.62 -2.13
CA LEU A 71 -0.82 -18.53 -1.97
C LEU A 71 -0.35 -19.27 -0.71
N ARG A 72 -1.04 -19.09 0.42
CA ARG A 72 -0.78 -19.86 1.65
C ARG A 72 -0.93 -21.36 1.42
N SER A 73 -1.95 -21.80 0.67
CA SER A 73 -2.14 -23.22 0.35
C SER A 73 -1.09 -23.77 -0.64
N ALA A 74 -0.63 -22.96 -1.58
CA ALA A 74 0.39 -23.31 -2.57
C ALA A 74 1.78 -23.52 -1.97
N SER A 75 2.05 -22.87 -0.83
CA SER A 75 3.35 -22.94 -0.16
C SER A 75 3.75 -24.36 0.24
N SER A 76 5.02 -24.68 0.01
CA SER A 76 5.60 -26.00 0.30
C SER A 76 5.77 -26.26 1.80
N VAL A 77 5.80 -25.20 2.62
CA VAL A 77 5.94 -25.29 4.09
C VAL A 77 4.60 -25.44 4.81
N THR A 78 3.47 -25.18 4.14
CA THR A 78 2.13 -25.35 4.72
C THR A 78 1.85 -26.82 4.97
N SER A 79 1.32 -27.14 6.16
CA SER A 79 1.00 -28.53 6.50
C SER A 79 -0.22 -29.04 5.72
N ALA A 80 -0.42 -30.35 5.67
CA ALA A 80 -1.64 -30.91 5.07
C ALA A 80 -2.91 -30.52 5.85
N SER A 81 -2.80 -30.33 7.17
CA SER A 81 -3.91 -29.89 8.02
C SER A 81 -4.30 -28.44 7.73
N ASP A 82 -3.30 -27.55 7.61
CA ASP A 82 -3.55 -26.12 7.36
C ASP A 82 -4.05 -25.90 5.93
N ARG A 83 -3.55 -26.68 4.95
CA ARG A 83 -4.13 -26.69 3.60
C ARG A 83 -5.61 -27.09 3.59
N ALA A 84 -6.01 -28.06 4.42
CA ALA A 84 -7.41 -28.45 4.51
C ALA A 84 -8.28 -27.34 5.15
N ALA A 85 -7.74 -26.61 6.13
CA ALA A 85 -8.41 -25.45 6.71
C ALA A 85 -8.55 -24.30 5.69
N ASN A 86 -7.46 -23.95 5.00
CA ASN A 86 -7.47 -22.95 3.93
C ASN A 86 -8.47 -23.33 2.82
N ALA A 87 -8.55 -24.61 2.44
CA ALA A 87 -9.48 -25.07 1.42
C ALA A 87 -10.96 -24.90 1.82
N LEU A 88 -11.28 -25.02 3.11
CA LEU A 88 -12.63 -24.76 3.63
C LEU A 88 -12.98 -23.27 3.56
N GLU A 89 -12.03 -22.40 3.94
CA GLU A 89 -12.23 -20.95 3.87
C GLU A 89 -12.34 -20.46 2.42
N ILE A 90 -11.50 -21.00 1.53
CA ILE A 90 -11.59 -20.74 0.09
C ILE A 90 -12.97 -21.16 -0.45
N ALA A 91 -13.49 -22.32 -0.04
CA ALA A 91 -14.81 -22.77 -0.47
C ALA A 91 -15.92 -21.80 -0.02
N ALA A 92 -15.92 -21.38 1.24
CA ALA A 92 -16.89 -20.42 1.76
C ALA A 92 -16.82 -19.06 1.02
N ARG A 93 -15.61 -18.60 0.72
CA ARG A 93 -15.40 -17.33 -0.01
C ARG A 93 -15.72 -17.42 -1.49
N LEU A 94 -15.58 -18.59 -2.10
CA LEU A 94 -16.05 -18.82 -3.47
C LEU A 94 -17.58 -18.83 -3.53
N GLU A 95 -18.27 -19.37 -2.51
CA GLU A 95 -19.72 -19.25 -2.40
C GLU A 95 -20.15 -17.78 -2.22
N GLU A 96 -19.43 -17.03 -1.40
CA GLU A 96 -19.66 -15.59 -1.23
C GLU A 96 -19.37 -14.81 -2.53
N ALA A 97 -18.31 -15.17 -3.27
CA ALA A 97 -18.04 -14.60 -4.58
C ALA A 97 -19.19 -14.83 -5.56
N VAL A 98 -19.77 -16.04 -5.59
CA VAL A 98 -20.97 -16.33 -6.41
C VAL A 98 -22.13 -15.42 -6.00
N ARG A 99 -22.34 -15.19 -4.70
CA ARG A 99 -23.41 -14.31 -4.21
C ARG A 99 -23.19 -12.86 -4.66
N LEU A 100 -21.99 -12.33 -4.44
CA LEU A 100 -21.63 -10.94 -4.77
C LEU A 100 -21.67 -10.65 -6.28
N THR A 101 -21.36 -11.66 -7.10
CA THR A 101 -21.26 -11.51 -8.56
C THR A 101 -22.58 -11.78 -9.29
N THR A 102 -23.71 -11.86 -8.58
CA THR A 102 -25.03 -12.10 -9.18
C THR A 102 -25.36 -11.07 -10.28
N ASP A 103 -25.06 -9.80 -10.03
CA ASP A 103 -25.29 -8.70 -10.98
C ASP A 103 -24.04 -8.37 -11.83
N PHE A 104 -22.96 -9.12 -11.64
CA PHE A 104 -21.66 -8.96 -12.31
C PHE A 104 -21.15 -10.33 -12.80
N PRO A 105 -21.86 -10.99 -13.73
CA PRO A 105 -21.56 -12.36 -14.14
C PRO A 105 -20.17 -12.52 -14.78
N GLU A 106 -19.58 -11.45 -15.31
CA GLU A 106 -18.20 -11.42 -15.82
C GLU A 106 -17.16 -11.68 -14.73
N LEU A 107 -17.49 -11.32 -13.50
CA LEU A 107 -16.66 -11.55 -12.33
C LEU A 107 -17.02 -12.85 -11.62
N ALA A 108 -17.93 -13.68 -12.13
CA ALA A 108 -18.33 -14.90 -11.44
C ALA A 108 -17.17 -15.92 -11.35
N PRO A 109 -17.01 -16.64 -10.22
CA PRO A 109 -15.95 -17.64 -10.05
C PRO A 109 -15.84 -18.70 -11.15
N GLY A 110 -16.96 -19.06 -11.76
CA GLY A 110 -17.01 -20.02 -12.86
C GLY A 110 -16.28 -19.55 -14.12
N ILE A 111 -16.19 -18.24 -14.36
CA ILE A 111 -15.46 -17.66 -15.50
C ILE A 111 -13.96 -17.95 -15.41
N PHE A 112 -13.43 -17.93 -14.18
CA PHE A 112 -12.02 -18.18 -13.88
C PHE A 112 -11.69 -19.66 -13.66
N GLY A 113 -12.70 -20.54 -13.72
CA GLY A 113 -12.51 -21.99 -13.64
C GLY A 113 -12.25 -22.54 -12.24
N PHE A 114 -12.62 -21.81 -11.18
CA PHE A 114 -12.37 -22.25 -9.79
C PHE A 114 -13.11 -23.53 -9.39
N GLU A 115 -14.19 -23.91 -10.09
CA GLU A 115 -14.98 -25.12 -9.82
C GLU A 115 -14.19 -26.43 -9.97
N GLN A 116 -13.07 -26.41 -10.73
CA GLN A 116 -12.27 -27.60 -11.01
C GLN A 116 -10.99 -27.68 -10.18
N VAL A 117 -10.80 -26.75 -9.24
CA VAL A 117 -9.56 -26.60 -8.48
C VAL A 117 -9.60 -27.37 -7.17
N GLU A 118 -8.57 -28.18 -6.92
CA GLU A 118 -8.38 -28.86 -5.65
C GLU A 118 -7.43 -28.08 -4.74
N PHE A 119 -7.98 -27.32 -3.79
CA PHE A 119 -7.19 -26.48 -2.86
C PHE A 119 -6.54 -27.22 -1.69
N THR A 120 -6.85 -28.51 -1.51
CA THR A 120 -6.30 -29.35 -0.43
C THR A 120 -4.86 -29.80 -0.70
N THR A 121 -4.36 -29.61 -1.93
CA THR A 121 -3.00 -29.97 -2.33
C THR A 121 -2.21 -28.74 -2.75
N ALA A 122 -0.92 -28.70 -2.42
CA ALA A 122 -0.04 -27.61 -2.84
C ALA A 122 0.00 -27.45 -4.37
N ARG A 123 -0.03 -28.56 -5.11
CA ARG A 123 -0.07 -28.55 -6.58
C ARG A 123 -1.35 -27.94 -7.12
N GLY A 124 -2.51 -28.31 -6.56
CA GLY A 124 -3.80 -27.77 -6.99
C GLY A 124 -3.94 -26.29 -6.66
N ALA A 125 -3.52 -25.87 -5.46
CA ALA A 125 -3.45 -24.45 -5.09
C ALA A 125 -2.48 -23.66 -5.99
N THR A 126 -1.29 -24.20 -6.29
CA THR A 126 -0.35 -23.58 -7.24
C THR A 126 -0.95 -23.43 -8.64
N ALA A 127 -1.69 -24.45 -9.11
CA ALA A 127 -2.34 -24.41 -10.42
C ALA A 127 -3.46 -23.36 -10.51
N ALA A 128 -4.00 -22.92 -9.37
CA ALA A 128 -5.07 -21.92 -9.26
C ALA A 128 -4.56 -20.48 -9.23
N VAL A 129 -3.29 -20.27 -8.88
CA VAL A 129 -2.67 -18.94 -8.75
C VAL A 129 -2.88 -18.06 -9.98
N PRO A 130 -2.64 -18.52 -11.22
CA PRO A 130 -2.87 -17.69 -12.40
C PRO A 130 -4.33 -17.24 -12.56
N ALA A 131 -5.29 -18.12 -12.26
CA ALA A 131 -6.71 -17.78 -12.35
C ALA A 131 -7.13 -16.73 -11.31
N PHE A 132 -6.52 -16.72 -10.11
CA PHE A 132 -6.75 -15.66 -9.13
C PHE A 132 -6.06 -14.34 -9.49
N ILE A 133 -4.92 -14.38 -10.18
CA ILE A 133 -4.30 -13.16 -10.74
C ILE A 133 -5.23 -12.55 -11.79
N ASP A 134 -5.79 -13.37 -12.68
CA ASP A 134 -6.75 -12.90 -13.68
C ASP A 134 -8.03 -12.36 -13.03
N ALA A 135 -8.56 -13.06 -12.02
CA ALA A 135 -9.77 -12.64 -11.29
C ALA A 135 -9.60 -11.33 -10.52
N THR A 136 -8.47 -11.17 -9.81
CA THR A 136 -8.14 -9.93 -9.09
C THR A 136 -7.88 -8.77 -10.07
N GLY A 137 -7.21 -9.03 -11.19
CA GLY A 137 -7.01 -8.06 -12.27
C GLY A 137 -8.32 -7.57 -12.89
N GLU A 138 -9.24 -8.47 -13.20
CA GLU A 138 -10.55 -8.10 -13.75
C GLU A 138 -11.43 -7.38 -12.72
N ALA A 139 -11.45 -7.84 -11.47
CA ALA A 139 -12.19 -7.15 -10.40
C ALA A 139 -11.68 -5.72 -10.19
N ALA A 140 -10.36 -5.51 -10.22
CA ALA A 140 -9.77 -4.17 -10.15
C ALA A 140 -10.12 -3.29 -11.36
N ALA A 141 -10.17 -3.87 -12.57
CA ALA A 141 -10.61 -3.15 -13.76
C ALA A 141 -12.08 -2.73 -13.66
N PHE A 142 -12.94 -3.58 -13.10
CA PHE A 142 -14.35 -3.28 -12.85
C PHE A 142 -14.55 -2.20 -11.80
N VAL A 143 -13.75 -2.20 -10.72
CA VAL A 143 -13.76 -1.09 -9.74
C VAL A 143 -13.39 0.22 -10.44
N ALA A 144 -12.31 0.22 -11.24
CA ALA A 144 -11.89 1.42 -11.95
C ALA A 144 -12.95 1.92 -12.97
N GLU A 145 -13.71 1.02 -13.57
CA GLU A 145 -14.82 1.39 -14.44
C GLU A 145 -16.03 1.92 -13.66
N ALA A 146 -16.38 1.30 -12.53
CA ALA A 146 -17.44 1.78 -11.65
C ALA A 146 -17.12 3.18 -11.10
N GLU A 147 -15.87 3.42 -10.68
CA GLU A 147 -15.41 4.72 -10.21
C GLU A 147 -15.41 5.78 -11.33
N ARG A 148 -15.02 5.41 -12.55
CA ARG A 148 -15.14 6.31 -13.72
C ARG A 148 -16.59 6.63 -14.02
N ALA A 149 -17.48 5.64 -13.96
CA ALA A 149 -18.91 5.85 -14.16
C ALA A 149 -19.47 6.79 -13.10
N PHE A 150 -19.10 6.60 -11.83
CA PHE A 150 -19.45 7.51 -10.74
C PHE A 150 -18.94 8.94 -11.00
N SER A 151 -17.67 9.12 -11.37
CA SER A 151 -17.15 10.44 -11.73
C SER A 151 -17.84 11.06 -12.95
N LEU A 152 -18.32 10.26 -13.91
CA LEU A 152 -19.12 10.75 -15.03
C LEU A 152 -20.52 11.17 -14.60
N VAL A 153 -21.12 10.49 -13.61
CA VAL A 153 -22.35 10.95 -12.96
C VAL A 153 -22.07 12.30 -12.30
N GLU A 154 -21.03 12.43 -11.47
CA GLU A 154 -20.64 13.69 -10.82
C GLU A 154 -20.44 14.85 -11.83
N LEU A 155 -19.82 14.58 -12.99
CA LEU A 155 -19.56 15.59 -14.03
C LEU A 155 -20.81 16.03 -14.80
N GLN A 156 -21.88 15.25 -14.79
CA GLN A 156 -23.18 15.66 -15.35
C GLN A 156 -23.85 16.72 -14.49
N PHE A 157 -23.39 16.92 -13.24
CA PHE A 157 -23.85 17.97 -12.34
C PHE A 157 -22.96 19.20 -12.47
N PRO A 158 -23.51 20.36 -12.83
CA PRO A 158 -22.76 21.60 -12.76
C PRO A 158 -22.45 21.87 -11.27
N PRO A 159 -21.20 22.22 -10.90
CA PRO A 159 -20.78 22.37 -9.51
C PRO A 159 -21.60 23.41 -8.70
N GLU A 160 -22.30 24.29 -9.41
CA GLU A 160 -23.21 25.32 -8.91
C GLU A 160 -24.47 24.73 -8.23
N TYR A 161 -24.87 23.50 -8.58
CA TYR A 161 -26.07 22.85 -8.06
C TYR A 161 -25.86 22.12 -6.73
N PHE A 162 -24.67 21.56 -6.48
CA PHE A 162 -24.36 20.90 -5.19
C PHE A 162 -24.51 21.87 -4.02
N GLY A 163 -23.93 23.07 -4.15
CA GLY A 163 -24.07 24.12 -3.12
C GLY A 163 -25.52 24.59 -2.95
N THR A 164 -26.34 24.52 -4.00
CA THR A 164 -27.76 24.88 -3.93
C THR A 164 -28.58 23.80 -3.22
N LEU A 165 -28.36 22.51 -3.51
CA LEU A 165 -29.02 21.39 -2.83
C LEU A 165 -28.66 21.35 -1.34
N GLU A 166 -27.38 21.50 -1.01
CA GLU A 166 -26.88 21.53 0.37
C GLU A 166 -27.47 22.72 1.14
N THR A 167 -27.48 23.92 0.54
CA THR A 167 -28.10 25.11 1.15
C THR A 167 -29.61 24.96 1.33
N CYS A 168 -30.27 24.17 0.47
CA CYS A 168 -31.69 23.84 0.56
C CYS A 168 -32.00 22.61 1.43
N GLY A 169 -31.00 22.00 2.06
CA GLY A 169 -31.16 20.88 3.00
C GLY A 169 -31.30 19.50 2.36
N PHE A 170 -30.98 19.35 1.08
CA PHE A 170 -30.92 18.07 0.38
C PHE A 170 -29.47 17.58 0.37
N MET A 171 -29.20 16.48 1.08
CA MET A 171 -27.91 15.80 1.04
C MET A 171 -27.97 14.67 0.03
N LEU A 172 -27.05 14.69 -0.94
CA LEU A 172 -26.82 13.53 -1.79
C LEU A 172 -26.12 12.44 -0.97
N PRO A 173 -26.35 11.16 -1.32
CA PRO A 173 -25.60 10.07 -0.72
C PRO A 173 -24.11 10.29 -1.03
N GLU A 174 -23.28 10.23 -0.01
CA GLU A 174 -21.83 10.21 -0.19
C GLU A 174 -21.42 8.75 -0.37
N LEU A 175 -20.49 8.53 -1.30
CA LEU A 175 -19.82 7.26 -1.43
C LEU A 175 -19.20 6.96 -0.06
N SER A 176 -19.63 5.87 0.59
CA SER A 176 -19.21 5.61 1.95
C SER A 176 -17.67 5.51 1.98
N ASP A 177 -17.04 6.44 2.69
CA ASP A 177 -15.65 6.25 3.11
C ASP A 177 -15.72 5.06 4.07
N PRO A 178 -15.07 3.92 3.79
CA PRO A 178 -15.42 2.66 4.40
C PRO A 178 -15.08 2.70 5.90
N ALA A 179 -16.05 3.10 6.71
CA ALA A 179 -16.17 2.64 8.08
C ALA A 179 -16.53 1.16 8.02
N PHE A 180 -15.50 0.37 7.74
CA PHE A 180 -15.38 -1.07 7.90
C PHE A 180 -16.35 -1.63 8.94
N ASP A 181 -17.33 -2.41 8.49
CA ASP A 181 -17.99 -3.39 9.34
C ASP A 181 -16.97 -4.51 9.67
N THR A 182 -16.89 -4.86 10.95
CA THR A 182 -15.76 -5.49 11.61
C THR A 182 -15.99 -6.99 11.86
N ASP A 183 -16.14 -7.85 10.83
CA ASP A 183 -16.08 -9.31 11.09
C ASP A 183 -15.88 -10.30 9.91
N PRO A 184 -15.22 -9.91 8.80
CA PRO A 184 -14.43 -10.92 8.05
C PRO A 184 -12.99 -10.47 7.72
N VAL A 185 -12.67 -9.20 7.93
CA VAL A 185 -11.40 -8.59 7.48
C VAL A 185 -10.24 -8.75 8.48
N GLY A 186 -10.51 -9.20 9.72
CA GLY A 186 -9.47 -9.50 10.70
C GLY A 186 -8.46 -10.52 10.16
N GLY A 187 -8.94 -11.62 9.57
CA GLY A 187 -8.09 -12.67 9.00
C GLY A 187 -7.34 -12.27 7.72
N ALA A 188 -7.93 -11.41 6.88
CA ALA A 188 -7.31 -10.90 5.66
C ALA A 188 -6.25 -9.84 5.95
N LEU A 189 -6.54 -8.91 6.86
CA LEU A 189 -5.59 -7.91 7.31
C LEU A 189 -4.45 -8.55 8.10
N LEU A 190 -4.75 -9.54 8.95
CA LEU A 190 -3.72 -10.34 9.61
C LEU A 190 -2.86 -11.09 8.59
N ALA A 191 -3.45 -11.72 7.57
CA ALA A 191 -2.69 -12.37 6.50
C ALA A 191 -1.79 -11.40 5.72
N ASN A 192 -2.24 -10.18 5.46
CA ASN A 192 -1.44 -9.15 4.80
C ASN A 192 -0.28 -8.68 5.71
N VAL A 193 -0.53 -8.55 7.02
CA VAL A 193 0.52 -8.27 8.02
C VAL A 193 1.52 -9.41 8.09
N GLU A 194 1.07 -10.67 8.07
CA GLU A 194 1.93 -11.85 8.04
C GLU A 194 2.75 -11.94 6.74
N GLU A 195 2.18 -11.58 5.59
CA GLU A 195 2.92 -11.52 4.32
C GLU A 195 3.96 -10.40 4.33
N ALA A 196 3.63 -9.24 4.90
CA ALA A 196 4.58 -8.15 5.11
C ALA A 196 5.71 -8.56 6.06
N GLN A 197 5.42 -9.31 7.14
CA GLN A 197 6.44 -9.89 8.02
C GLN A 197 7.33 -10.89 7.28
N ALA A 198 6.76 -11.72 6.41
CA ALA A 198 7.52 -12.67 5.59
C ALA A 198 8.42 -11.94 4.57
N LEU A 199 7.96 -10.83 3.99
CA LEU A 199 8.77 -9.97 3.14
C LEU A 199 9.92 -9.34 3.93
N VAL A 200 9.66 -8.76 5.11
CA VAL A 200 10.69 -8.20 5.99
C VAL A 200 11.76 -9.26 6.31
N ALA A 201 11.34 -10.46 6.74
CA ALA A 201 12.26 -11.55 7.05
C ALA A 201 13.09 -12.00 5.83
N ALA A 202 12.51 -11.97 4.62
CA ALA A 202 13.24 -12.28 3.39
C ALA A 202 14.30 -11.21 3.07
N ILE A 203 13.99 -9.93 3.29
CA ILE A 203 14.94 -8.83 3.13
C ILE A 203 16.05 -8.94 4.18
N GLU A 204 15.72 -9.16 5.45
CA GLU A 204 16.70 -9.36 6.54
C GLU A 204 17.66 -10.51 6.25
N GLN A 205 17.17 -11.60 5.64
CA GLN A 205 18.02 -12.70 5.21
C GLN A 205 19.00 -12.27 4.10
N ALA A 206 18.56 -11.46 3.15
CA ALA A 206 19.42 -10.93 2.10
C ALA A 206 20.46 -9.94 2.66
N ASP A 207 20.05 -9.03 3.56
CA ASP A 207 20.91 -8.09 4.27
C ASP A 207 22.00 -8.82 5.06
N GLY A 208 21.61 -9.77 5.91
CA GLY A 208 22.56 -10.55 6.71
C GLY A 208 23.51 -11.39 5.84
N ALA A 209 23.06 -11.90 4.71
CA ALA A 209 23.94 -12.60 3.76
C ALA A 209 24.97 -11.66 3.13
N VAL A 210 24.58 -10.43 2.77
CA VAL A 210 25.47 -9.40 2.22
C VAL A 210 26.45 -8.91 3.28
N GLU A 211 25.99 -8.65 4.50
CA GLU A 211 26.81 -8.25 5.66
C GLU A 211 27.95 -9.24 5.90
N VAL A 212 27.66 -10.55 5.92
CA VAL A 212 28.68 -11.60 6.08
C VAL A 212 29.76 -11.55 4.98
N TRP A 213 29.42 -11.10 3.76
CA TRP A 213 30.42 -10.91 2.69
C TRP A 213 31.16 -9.59 2.83
N LEU A 214 30.52 -8.53 3.30
CA LEU A 214 31.17 -7.26 3.62
C LEU A 214 32.19 -7.43 4.76
N GLU A 215 31.86 -8.13 5.84
CA GLU A 215 32.80 -8.44 6.92
C GLU A 215 34.03 -9.24 6.41
N LYS A 216 33.79 -10.20 5.49
CA LYS A 216 34.89 -10.93 4.84
C LYS A 216 35.75 -10.01 3.97
N MET A 217 35.13 -9.07 3.26
CA MET A 217 35.83 -8.05 2.48
C MET A 217 36.66 -7.15 3.39
N GLN A 218 36.13 -6.73 4.54
CA GLN A 218 36.84 -5.93 5.53
C GLN A 218 38.10 -6.67 6.02
N GLY A 219 37.97 -7.95 6.42
CA GLY A 219 39.12 -8.75 6.82
C GLY A 219 40.12 -9.02 5.68
N LEU A 220 39.69 -9.01 4.41
CA LEU A 220 40.59 -9.04 3.26
C LEU A 220 41.34 -7.72 3.09
N ALA A 221 40.64 -6.59 3.21
CA ALA A 221 41.19 -5.24 3.13
C ALA A 221 42.22 -4.99 4.24
N GLU A 222 41.92 -5.37 5.49
CA GLU A 222 42.84 -5.33 6.63
C GLU A 222 44.11 -6.15 6.40
N ARG A 223 43.98 -7.36 5.85
CA ARG A 223 45.15 -8.17 5.48
C ARG A 223 45.97 -7.48 4.40
N SER A 224 45.32 -6.90 3.39
CA SER A 224 46.01 -6.20 2.30
C SER A 224 46.75 -4.95 2.78
N SER A 225 46.17 -4.23 3.74
CA SER A 225 46.72 -2.97 4.27
C SER A 225 48.02 -3.15 5.05
N SER A 226 48.28 -4.37 5.55
CA SER A 226 49.51 -4.74 6.24
C SER A 226 50.75 -4.55 5.36
N GLU A 227 51.73 -3.80 5.87
CA GLU A 227 52.99 -3.53 5.16
C GLU A 227 53.89 -4.77 5.04
N THR A 228 53.63 -5.81 5.84
CA THR A 228 54.44 -7.04 5.84
C THR A 228 53.93 -8.10 4.86
N LEU A 229 52.74 -7.91 4.29
CA LEU A 229 52.20 -8.80 3.27
C LEU A 229 52.94 -8.55 1.94
N GLY A 230 53.37 -9.60 1.25
CA GLY A 230 54.01 -9.48 -0.06
C GLY A 230 53.02 -9.25 -1.21
N ASP A 231 53.48 -8.64 -2.30
CA ASP A 231 52.60 -8.27 -3.43
C ASP A 231 51.95 -9.48 -4.11
N ALA A 232 52.67 -10.60 -4.22
CA ALA A 232 52.10 -11.84 -4.74
C ALA A 232 50.95 -12.40 -3.87
N ASP A 233 50.99 -12.16 -2.56
CA ASP A 233 49.91 -12.56 -1.66
C ASP A 233 48.77 -11.53 -1.67
N ARG A 234 49.05 -10.24 -1.87
CA ARG A 234 48.01 -9.23 -2.14
C ARG A 234 47.22 -9.53 -3.39
N GLN A 235 47.85 -10.02 -4.46
CA GLN A 235 47.09 -10.47 -5.65
C GLN A 235 46.14 -11.64 -5.34
N LYS A 236 46.50 -12.54 -4.42
CA LYS A 236 45.58 -13.61 -3.97
C LYS A 236 44.44 -13.05 -3.11
N VAL A 237 44.70 -12.02 -2.32
CA VAL A 237 43.68 -11.29 -1.57
C VAL A 237 42.71 -10.60 -2.52
N GLN A 238 43.20 -9.91 -3.55
CA GLN A 238 42.40 -9.31 -4.62
C GLN A 238 41.46 -10.33 -5.28
N LEU A 239 41.96 -11.51 -5.67
CA LEU A 239 41.12 -12.57 -6.24
C LEU A 239 40.03 -13.07 -5.28
N ARG A 240 40.25 -13.03 -3.97
CA ARG A 240 39.23 -13.39 -2.98
C ARG A 240 38.24 -12.25 -2.78
N PHE A 241 38.69 -11.00 -2.89
CA PHE A 241 37.87 -9.81 -2.82
C PHE A 241 36.87 -9.77 -3.98
N GLU A 242 37.34 -9.98 -5.22
CA GLU A 242 36.49 -10.07 -6.42
C GLU A 242 35.42 -11.17 -6.29
N ARG A 243 35.76 -12.31 -5.68
CA ARG A 243 34.77 -13.37 -5.40
C ARG A 243 33.74 -12.97 -4.36
N ALA A 244 34.12 -12.17 -3.37
CA ALA A 244 33.19 -11.67 -2.37
C ALA A 244 32.22 -10.66 -3.02
N VAL A 245 32.73 -9.74 -3.85
CA VAL A 245 31.91 -8.82 -4.66
C VAL A 245 30.92 -9.60 -5.53
N ALA A 246 31.39 -10.60 -6.29
CA ALA A 246 30.51 -11.43 -7.11
C ALA A 246 29.46 -12.20 -6.29
N LYS A 247 29.71 -12.44 -4.99
CA LYS A 247 28.75 -13.11 -4.11
C LYS A 247 27.70 -12.15 -3.56
N ILE A 248 28.06 -10.90 -3.30
CA ILE A 248 27.11 -9.82 -3.00
C ILE A 248 26.18 -9.60 -4.20
N ASP A 249 26.72 -9.49 -5.41
CA ASP A 249 25.91 -9.32 -6.63
C ASP A 249 25.02 -10.55 -6.91
N LEU A 250 25.49 -11.76 -6.58
CA LEU A 250 24.65 -12.95 -6.68
C LEU A 250 23.49 -12.89 -5.68
N VAL A 251 23.75 -12.59 -4.40
CA VAL A 251 22.69 -12.54 -3.38
C VAL A 251 21.65 -11.49 -3.75
N SER A 252 22.08 -10.27 -4.09
CA SER A 252 21.18 -9.20 -4.51
C SER A 252 20.38 -9.55 -5.78
N GLY A 253 20.98 -10.26 -6.73
CA GLY A 253 20.32 -10.65 -7.98
C GLY A 253 19.40 -11.88 -7.89
N VAL A 254 19.52 -12.72 -6.85
CA VAL A 254 18.65 -13.91 -6.67
C VAL A 254 17.64 -13.78 -5.53
N ALA A 255 17.79 -12.76 -4.68
CA ALA A 255 16.85 -12.49 -3.60
C ALA A 255 15.50 -12.10 -4.19
N THR A 256 14.50 -12.96 -3.97
CA THR A 256 13.14 -12.77 -4.46
C THR A 256 12.12 -13.11 -3.38
N PHE A 257 10.99 -12.42 -3.42
CA PHE A 257 9.81 -12.74 -2.65
C PHE A 257 8.62 -12.83 -3.60
N ASN A 258 7.93 -13.97 -3.63
CA ASN A 258 6.86 -14.23 -4.62
C ASN A 258 7.29 -13.93 -6.07
N ASP A 259 8.51 -14.35 -6.43
CA ASP A 259 9.14 -14.12 -7.74
C ASP A 259 9.48 -12.65 -8.08
N TYR A 260 9.28 -11.71 -7.14
CA TYR A 260 9.69 -10.32 -7.29
C TYR A 260 11.08 -10.06 -6.70
N PRO A 261 11.98 -9.35 -7.40
CA PRO A 261 13.28 -8.95 -6.84
C PRO A 261 13.12 -8.05 -5.61
N ILE A 262 13.84 -8.34 -4.51
CA ILE A 262 13.71 -7.58 -3.25
C ILE A 262 14.97 -6.83 -2.82
N ALA A 263 16.07 -6.93 -3.59
CA ALA A 263 17.38 -6.42 -3.18
C ALA A 263 18.19 -5.76 -4.31
N ASP A 264 17.61 -5.54 -5.49
CA ASP A 264 18.30 -5.04 -6.68
C ASP A 264 18.03 -3.55 -6.98
N GLY A 265 17.24 -2.89 -6.11
CA GLY A 265 16.84 -1.48 -6.24
C GLY A 265 15.87 -1.19 -7.39
N HIS A 266 15.30 -2.20 -8.05
CA HIS A 266 14.37 -1.99 -9.18
C HIS A 266 12.91 -1.84 -8.77
N LEU A 267 12.54 -2.22 -7.55
CA LEU A 267 11.18 -2.06 -7.03
C LEU A 267 11.17 -1.07 -5.85
N GLU A 268 10.49 0.06 -6.03
CA GLU A 268 9.89 0.79 -4.90
C GLU A 268 8.58 0.08 -4.52
N ALA A 269 8.66 -1.09 -3.88
CA ALA A 269 7.45 -1.78 -3.46
C ALA A 269 6.81 -1.04 -2.26
N ARG A 270 5.87 -0.14 -2.55
CA ARG A 270 4.87 0.25 -1.55
C ARG A 270 3.88 -0.91 -1.41
N ARG A 271 4.01 -1.69 -0.34
CA ARG A 271 2.91 -2.56 0.12
C ARG A 271 2.01 -1.72 1.01
N THR A 272 0.75 -1.56 0.63
CA THR A 272 -0.24 -0.82 1.43
C THR A 272 -0.82 -1.78 2.45
N LEU A 273 -0.52 -1.55 3.72
CA LEU A 273 -1.35 -2.04 4.83
C LEU A 273 -2.23 -0.87 5.23
N THR A 274 -3.55 -1.02 5.18
CA THR A 274 -4.48 0.03 5.60
C THR A 274 -4.84 -0.22 7.06
N GLN A 275 -4.42 0.68 7.96
CA GLN A 275 -4.85 0.65 9.35
C GLN A 275 -6.22 1.35 9.46
N PRO A 276 -7.30 0.70 9.92
CA PRO A 276 -8.54 1.39 10.20
C PRO A 276 -8.31 2.43 11.33
N GLY A 277 -8.48 3.72 11.03
CA GLY A 277 -8.47 4.82 12.02
C GLY A 277 -7.21 5.70 12.14
N ALA A 278 -6.19 5.53 11.28
CA ALA A 278 -5.10 6.51 11.20
C ALA A 278 -5.54 7.75 10.40
N ALA A 279 -5.24 8.95 10.90
CA ALA A 279 -5.66 10.22 10.30
C ALA A 279 -5.20 10.44 8.83
N ASP A 280 -4.25 9.62 8.36
CA ASP A 280 -3.61 9.74 7.04
C ASP A 280 -3.80 8.48 6.16
N GLY A 281 -4.69 7.55 6.52
CA GLY A 281 -4.88 6.28 5.77
C GLY A 281 -3.86 5.17 6.07
N GLY A 282 -2.95 5.39 7.03
CA GLY A 282 -2.26 4.32 7.78
C GLY A 282 -1.36 3.38 6.98
N MET A 283 -0.64 3.86 5.95
CA MET A 283 0.22 3.03 5.10
C MET A 283 1.56 2.67 5.76
N ILE A 284 1.89 1.38 5.88
CA ILE A 284 3.23 0.92 6.28
C ILE A 284 4.10 0.78 5.02
N THR A 285 5.06 1.69 4.84
CA THR A 285 6.01 1.62 3.72
C THR A 285 7.21 0.76 4.09
N ILE A 286 7.44 -0.32 3.33
CA ILE A 286 8.64 -1.15 3.41
C ILE A 286 9.58 -0.74 2.29
N ARG A 287 10.75 -0.19 2.63
CA ARG A 287 11.75 0.17 1.62
C ARG A 287 12.56 -1.07 1.25
N LEU A 288 12.55 -1.43 -0.03
CA LEU A 288 13.47 -2.45 -0.54
C LEU A 288 14.88 -1.87 -0.67
N PRO A 289 15.92 -2.56 -0.17
CA PRO A 289 17.29 -2.11 -0.32
C PRO A 289 17.83 -2.38 -1.74
N ASP A 290 18.87 -1.65 -2.11
CA ASP A 290 19.69 -1.97 -3.29
C ASP A 290 21.05 -2.46 -2.80
N LEU A 291 21.18 -3.78 -2.72
CA LEU A 291 22.33 -4.47 -2.14
C LEU A 291 23.41 -4.80 -3.18
N ARG A 292 23.29 -4.29 -4.40
CA ARG A 292 24.30 -4.51 -5.45
C ARG A 292 25.62 -3.86 -5.02
N ALA A 293 26.74 -4.51 -5.30
CA ALA A 293 28.06 -4.01 -4.88
C ALA A 293 28.35 -2.60 -5.43
N ALA A 294 27.86 -2.31 -6.65
CA ALA A 294 27.96 -0.99 -7.27
C ALA A 294 27.22 0.11 -6.50
N ARG A 295 26.05 -0.20 -5.89
CA ARG A 295 25.32 0.77 -5.08
C ARG A 295 25.88 0.94 -3.69
N LEU A 296 26.37 -0.15 -3.10
CA LEU A 296 27.07 -0.12 -1.82
C LEU A 296 28.47 0.52 -1.91
N GLY A 297 28.95 0.85 -3.12
CA GLY A 297 30.26 1.50 -3.31
C GLY A 297 31.45 0.56 -3.15
N VAL A 298 31.24 -0.76 -3.20
CA VAL A 298 32.26 -1.78 -2.94
C VAL A 298 32.64 -2.62 -4.17
N ASP A 299 32.31 -2.12 -5.35
CA ASP A 299 32.58 -2.79 -6.62
C ASP A 299 34.06 -2.74 -7.02
N VAL A 300 34.50 -3.73 -7.80
CA VAL A 300 35.90 -3.91 -8.23
C VAL A 300 36.43 -2.83 -9.18
N ALA A 301 35.55 -2.07 -9.84
CA ALA A 301 35.89 -0.88 -10.61
C ALA A 301 36.23 0.31 -9.72
N MET A 302 35.76 0.32 -8.47
CA MET A 302 36.03 1.37 -7.49
C MET A 302 37.11 0.99 -6.49
N ILE A 303 37.23 -0.29 -6.11
CA ILE A 303 38.15 -0.77 -5.07
C ILE A 303 39.19 -1.74 -5.63
N ASP A 304 40.46 -1.38 -5.45
CA ASP A 304 41.62 -2.25 -5.71
C ASP A 304 42.39 -2.52 -4.42
N VAL A 305 42.36 -3.76 -3.93
CA VAL A 305 43.11 -4.20 -2.75
C VAL A 305 44.42 -4.90 -3.11
N SER A 306 44.94 -4.74 -4.32
CA SER A 306 46.25 -5.26 -4.74
C SER A 306 47.44 -4.49 -4.16
N THR A 307 47.19 -3.36 -3.48
CA THR A 307 48.20 -2.53 -2.82
C THR A 307 47.86 -2.26 -1.35
N ALA A 308 48.86 -1.94 -0.52
CA ALA A 308 48.64 -1.61 0.89
C ALA A 308 47.83 -0.32 1.09
N THR A 309 48.00 0.67 0.20
CA THR A 309 47.20 1.91 0.18
C THR A 309 45.76 1.63 -0.23
N GLY A 310 45.57 0.81 -1.27
CA GLY A 310 44.24 0.40 -1.73
C GLY A 310 43.49 -0.41 -0.68
N GLY A 311 44.17 -1.34 0.01
CA GLY A 311 43.61 -2.06 1.15
C GLY A 311 43.17 -1.14 2.30
N ARG A 312 43.88 -0.03 2.52
CA ARG A 312 43.50 0.99 3.52
C ARG A 312 42.25 1.75 3.11
N ALA A 313 42.19 2.23 1.87
CA ALA A 313 41.02 2.93 1.34
C ALA A 313 39.77 2.03 1.31
N ALA A 314 39.95 0.74 1.02
CA ALA A 314 38.88 -0.23 0.99
C ALA A 314 38.21 -0.42 2.37
N ILE A 315 38.96 -0.32 3.48
CA ILE A 315 38.40 -0.47 4.83
C ILE A 315 37.30 0.58 5.06
N ASP A 316 37.56 1.83 4.67
CA ASP A 316 36.60 2.93 4.87
C ASP A 316 35.35 2.71 4.01
N SER A 317 35.50 2.43 2.70
CA SER A 317 34.35 2.17 1.81
C SER A 317 33.51 0.95 2.21
N ILE A 318 34.15 -0.09 2.75
CA ILE A 318 33.44 -1.27 3.27
C ILE A 318 32.73 -0.92 4.59
N GLY A 319 33.32 -0.07 5.42
CA GLY A 319 32.68 0.48 6.62
C GLY A 319 31.38 1.21 6.27
N ASP A 320 31.44 2.14 5.32
CA ASP A 320 30.27 2.89 4.84
C ASP A 320 29.18 1.95 4.27
N ALA A 321 29.58 0.89 3.57
CA ALA A 321 28.66 -0.13 3.05
C ALA A 321 27.99 -0.95 4.16
N ILE A 322 28.75 -1.31 5.20
CA ILE A 322 28.20 -2.00 6.39
C ILE A 322 27.20 -1.08 7.11
N GLU A 323 27.55 0.20 7.31
CA GLU A 323 26.63 1.18 7.90
C GLU A 323 25.34 1.30 7.09
N THR A 324 25.42 1.29 5.75
CA THR A 324 24.23 1.29 4.88
C THR A 324 23.35 0.05 5.08
N VAL A 325 23.95 -1.13 5.23
CA VAL A 325 23.20 -2.37 5.52
C VAL A 325 22.59 -2.34 6.92
N HIS A 326 23.31 -1.82 7.91
CA HIS A 326 22.80 -1.65 9.27
C HIS A 326 21.64 -0.64 9.34
N ASP A 327 21.69 0.44 8.55
CA ASP A 327 20.58 1.39 8.42
C ASP A 327 19.34 0.73 7.82
N ASN A 328 19.51 -0.16 6.84
CA ASN A 328 18.41 -0.96 6.29
C ASN A 328 17.82 -1.91 7.35
N GLN A 329 18.67 -2.64 8.08
CA GLN A 329 18.24 -3.52 9.18
C GLN A 329 17.47 -2.74 10.25
N ALA A 330 17.98 -1.58 10.67
CA ALA A 330 17.29 -0.72 11.65
C ALA A 330 15.92 -0.23 11.15
N HIS A 331 15.79 0.04 9.85
CA HIS A 331 14.49 0.35 9.24
C HIS A 331 13.55 -0.86 9.26
N LEU A 332 14.05 -2.05 8.90
CA LEU A 332 13.28 -3.29 8.91
C LEU A 332 12.83 -3.69 10.32
N ASP A 333 13.69 -3.53 11.33
CA ASP A 333 13.34 -3.74 12.74
C ASP A 333 12.19 -2.82 13.17
N ALA A 334 12.25 -1.54 12.79
CA ALA A 334 11.20 -0.57 13.09
C ALA A 334 9.87 -0.94 12.41
N VAL A 335 9.93 -1.34 11.14
CA VAL A 335 8.77 -1.84 10.40
C VAL A 335 8.22 -3.12 11.03
N GLY A 336 9.09 -4.07 11.37
CA GLY A 336 8.74 -5.33 12.02
C GLY A 336 8.01 -5.11 13.35
N ALA A 337 8.49 -4.20 14.19
CA ALA A 337 7.83 -3.84 15.44
C ALA A 337 6.43 -3.25 15.23
N VAL A 338 6.23 -2.45 14.17
CA VAL A 338 4.91 -1.95 13.80
C VAL A 338 4.01 -3.11 13.33
N LEU A 339 4.51 -4.01 12.49
CA LEU A 339 3.75 -5.18 12.03
C LEU A 339 3.36 -6.11 13.18
N GLU A 340 4.26 -6.34 14.14
CA GLU A 340 3.97 -7.11 15.36
C GLU A 340 2.89 -6.45 16.22
N LEU A 341 2.94 -5.13 16.38
CA LEU A 341 1.92 -4.38 17.08
C LEU A 341 0.56 -4.50 16.39
N GLU A 342 0.53 -4.37 15.05
CA GLU A 342 -0.70 -4.51 14.27
C GLU A 342 -1.25 -5.93 14.34
N ALA A 343 -0.41 -6.96 14.20
CA ALA A 343 -0.82 -8.35 14.40
C ALA A 343 -1.41 -8.57 15.80
N GLY A 344 -0.75 -8.02 16.84
CA GLY A 344 -1.25 -8.04 18.21
C GLY A 344 -2.61 -7.34 18.38
N ARG A 345 -2.80 -6.17 17.76
CA ARG A 345 -4.08 -5.44 17.78
C ARG A 345 -5.20 -6.25 17.12
N LEU A 346 -4.90 -6.88 15.98
CA LEU A 346 -5.87 -7.64 15.20
C LEU A 346 -6.24 -8.98 15.86
N THR A 347 -5.31 -9.59 16.60
CA THR A 347 -5.56 -10.84 17.33
C THR A 347 -6.26 -10.66 18.69
N ILE A 348 -6.29 -9.44 19.26
CA ILE A 348 -6.97 -9.13 20.53
C ILE A 348 -8.38 -8.54 20.31
N GLY A 349 -8.69 -8.08 19.10
CA GLY A 349 -9.98 -7.49 18.71
C GLY A 349 -11.08 -8.50 18.37
N GLU A 350 -10.78 -9.81 18.32
CA GLU A 350 -11.73 -10.93 18.19
C GLU A 350 -12.30 -11.39 19.55
#